data_AF-A0A831NWM9-F1
#
_entry.id   AF-A0A831NWM9-F1
#
_cell.length_a   1.000
_cell.length_b   1.000
_cell.length_c   1.000
_cell.angle_alpha   90.00
_cell.angle_beta   90.00
_cell.angle_gamma   90.00
#
_symmetry.space_group_name_H-M   'P 1'
#
loop_
_entity.id
_entity.type
_entity.pdbx_description
1 polymer ?
#
loop_
_entity_poly.entity_id
_entity_poly.type
_entity_poly.pdbx_seq_one_letter_code
_entity_poly.pdbx_strand_id
1 'polypeptide(L)'
;GAIAGVMGAYFLLYPRSKVLTLVPIFFFFQVFEIPAILFLGLWFVIQFFLGSFSIAGASGSAGIAFWAHIGGFAVGAGYIFIRYGGTVRRNFAR
;
A
#
# COMPACT_ATOMS: atom_id res chain seq x y z
N GLY A 1 1.04 -11.25 1.53
CA GLY A 1 2.44 -11.11 1.06
C GLY A 1 2.53 -10.80 -0.42
N ALA A 2 2.36 -11.79 -1.30
CA ALA A 2 2.58 -11.63 -2.75
C ALA A 2 1.79 -10.47 -3.39
N ILE A 3 0.49 -10.36 -3.09
CA ILE A 3 -0.35 -9.25 -3.58
C ILE A 3 0.19 -7.90 -3.11
N ALA A 4 0.60 -7.78 -1.85
CA ALA A 4 1.19 -6.56 -1.32
C ALA A 4 2.49 -6.19 -2.06
N GLY A 5 3.28 -7.17 -2.51
CA GLY A 5 4.42 -6.93 -3.39
C GLY A 5 4.04 -6.36 -4.75
N VAL A 6 2.98 -6.88 -5.38
CA VAL A 6 2.44 -6.27 -6.61
C VAL A 6 1.95 -4.85 -6.34
N MET A 7 1.31 -4.59 -5.19
CA MET A 7 0.87 -3.25 -4.81
C MET A 7 2.06 -2.30 -4.56
N GLY A 8 3.15 -2.76 -3.98
CA GLY A 8 4.38 -1.96 -3.82
C GLY A 8 5.04 -1.61 -5.15
N ALA A 9 5.05 -2.54 -6.10
CA ALA A 9 5.46 -2.27 -7.47
C ALA A 9 4.55 -1.23 -8.15
N TYR A 10 3.23 -1.41 -8.00
CA TYR A 10 2.22 -0.51 -8.56
C TYR A 10 2.32 0.91 -7.99
N PHE A 11 2.57 1.04 -6.68
CA PHE A 11 2.74 2.33 -6.00
C PHE A 11 3.80 3.22 -6.67
N LEU A 12 4.92 2.64 -7.11
CA LEU A 12 5.99 3.38 -7.76
C LEU A 12 5.79 3.56 -9.28
N LEU A 13 5.19 2.56 -9.94
CA LEU A 13 4.98 2.63 -11.39
C LEU A 13 3.80 3.53 -11.77
N TYR A 14 2.75 3.59 -10.94
CA TYR A 14 1.49 4.24 -11.29
C TYR A 14 0.98 5.16 -10.16
N PRO A 15 1.78 6.13 -9.67
CA PRO A 15 1.42 6.94 -8.50
C PRO A 15 0.12 7.74 -8.68
N ARG A 16 -0.18 8.16 -9.92
CA ARG A 16 -1.36 8.97 -10.28
C ARG A 16 -2.55 8.15 -10.81
N SER A 17 -2.41 6.83 -10.91
CA SER A 17 -3.55 6.00 -11.30
C SER A 17 -4.67 6.13 -10.29
N LYS A 18 -5.92 6.10 -10.74
CA LYS A 18 -7.08 6.31 -9.90
C LYS A 18 -7.67 4.98 -9.45
N VAL A 19 -7.84 4.82 -8.14
CA VAL A 19 -8.48 3.67 -7.52
C VAL A 19 -9.91 4.05 -7.17
N LEU A 20 -10.87 3.39 -7.82
CA LEU A 20 -12.27 3.54 -7.48
C LEU A 20 -12.51 2.94 -6.08
N THR A 21 -12.81 3.82 -5.13
CA THR A 21 -12.87 3.49 -3.71
C THR A 21 -14.26 3.78 -3.19
N LEU A 22 -14.86 2.80 -2.53
CA LEU A 22 -16.08 2.99 -1.76
C LEU A 22 -15.70 3.56 -0.39
N VAL A 23 -16.06 4.82 -0.14
CA VAL A 23 -15.81 5.50 1.13
C VAL A 23 -17.12 5.55 1.91
N PRO A 24 -17.20 4.88 3.08
CA PRO A 24 -18.35 5.02 3.97
C PRO A 24 -18.26 6.36 4.70
N ILE A 25 -19.22 7.24 4.47
CA ILE A 25 -19.37 8.54 5.16
C ILE A 25 -20.65 8.46 6.00
N PHE A 26 -20.50 8.12 7.29
CA PHE A 26 -21.60 7.85 8.22
C PHE A 26 -22.56 6.78 7.69
N PHE A 27 -23.74 7.20 7.20
CA PHE A 27 -24.79 6.32 6.66
C PHE A 27 -24.80 6.26 5.13
N PHE A 28 -23.96 7.05 4.45
CA PHE A 28 -23.91 7.09 2.99
C PHE A 28 -22.65 6.39 2.47
N PHE A 29 -22.82 5.61 1.41
CA PHE A 29 -21.71 5.02 0.67
C PHE A 29 -21.44 5.86 -0.57
N GLN A 30 -20.29 6.52 -0.62
CA GLN A 30 -19.90 7.35 -1.75
C GLN A 30 -18.72 6.72 -2.47
N VAL A 31 -18.77 6.71 -3.79
CA VAL A 31 -17.68 6.22 -4.62
C VAL A 31 -16.79 7.40 -5.03
N PHE A 32 -15.51 7.32 -4.70
CA PHE A 32 -14.50 8.32 -5.07
C PHE A 32 -13.34 7.68 -5.81
N GLU A 33 -12.75 8.44 -6.73
CA GLU A 33 -11.51 8.07 -7.40
C GLU A 33 -10.32 8.63 -6.60
N ILE A 34 -9.60 7.77 -5.89
CA ILE A 34 -8.46 8.18 -5.07
C ILE A 34 -7.16 7.84 -5.80
N PRO A 35 -6.19 8.77 -5.93
CA PRO A 35 -4.87 8.46 -6.47
C PRO A 35 -4.22 7.30 -5.73
N ALA A 36 -3.64 6.36 -6.48
CA ALA A 36 -3.05 5.14 -5.96
C ALA A 36 -1.94 5.42 -4.94
N ILE A 37 -1.17 6.50 -5.13
CA ILE A 37 -0.15 6.91 -4.14
C ILE A 37 -0.76 7.20 -2.77
N LEU A 38 -1.92 7.86 -2.72
CA LEU A 38 -2.58 8.18 -1.45
C LEU A 38 -3.22 6.93 -0.86
N PHE A 39 -3.95 6.18 -1.70
CA PHE A 39 -4.65 4.98 -1.26
C PHE A 39 -3.70 3.92 -0.70
N LEU A 40 -2.66 3.56 -1.48
CA LEU A 40 -1.69 2.53 -1.10
C LEU A 40 -0.74 3.01 -0.01
N GLY A 41 -0.38 4.30 -0.01
CA GLY A 41 0.43 4.90 1.05
C GLY A 41 -0.29 4.85 2.40
N LEU A 42 -1.54 5.28 2.45
CA LEU A 42 -2.38 5.19 3.66
C LEU A 42 -2.54 3.73 4.10
N TRP A 43 -2.86 2.83 3.16
CA TRP A 43 -3.00 1.40 3.46
C TRP A 43 -1.73 0.83 4.09
N PHE A 44 -0.55 1.13 3.54
CA PHE A 44 0.73 0.68 4.07
C PHE A 44 0.98 1.18 5.50
N VAL A 45 0.68 2.46 5.76
CA VAL A 45 0.79 3.05 7.11
C VAL A 45 -0.13 2.34 8.10
N ILE A 46 -1.37 2.03 7.70
CA ILE A 46 -2.30 1.24 8.52
C ILE A 46 -1.72 -0.16 8.80
N GLN A 47 -1.17 -0.86 7.80
CA GLN A 47 -0.54 -2.16 8.01
C GLN A 47 0.60 -2.07 9.05
N PHE A 48 1.42 -1.01 8.97
CA PHE A 48 2.53 -0.78 9.90
C PHE A 48 2.06 -0.58 11.35
N PHE A 49 1.05 0.26 11.58
CA PHE A 49 0.50 0.47 12.93
C PHE A 49 -0.19 -0.77 13.49
N LEU A 50 -1.04 -1.43 12.70
CA LEU A 50 -1.73 -2.65 13.14
C LEU A 50 -0.75 -3.80 13.41
N GLY A 51 0.28 -3.94 12.56
CA GLY A 51 1.38 -4.88 12.78
C GLY A 51 2.16 -4.57 14.05
N SER A 52 2.45 -3.28 14.31
CA SER A 52 3.17 -2.85 15.52
C SER A 52 2.35 -3.11 16.79
N PHE A 53 1.05 -2.79 16.80
CA PHE A 53 0.18 -3.04 17.94
C PHE A 53 -0.06 -4.53 18.20
N SER A 54 -0.05 -5.36 17.15
CA SER A 54 -0.20 -6.82 17.32
C SER A 54 0.95 -7.46 18.11
N ILE A 55 2.15 -6.88 18.06
CA ILE A 55 3.31 -7.31 18.84
C ILE A 55 3.07 -7.03 20.34
N ALA A 56 2.44 -5.89 20.66
CA ALA A 56 2.16 -5.50 22.05
C ALA A 56 0.96 -6.25 22.67
N GLY A 57 0.00 -6.69 21.86
CA GLY A 57 -1.30 -7.21 22.34
C GLY A 57 -1.49 -8.73 22.29
N ALA A 58 -0.43 -9.53 22.10
CA ALA A 58 -0.48 -11.00 22.04
C ALA A 58 -1.46 -11.61 21.00
N SER A 59 -1.77 -10.88 19.92
CA SER A 59 -2.63 -11.34 18.81
C SER A 59 -1.77 -11.91 17.67
N GLY A 60 -1.15 -13.07 17.91
CA GLY A 60 -0.07 -13.62 17.08
C GLY A 60 -0.43 -13.92 15.62
N SER A 61 -1.64 -14.41 15.33
CA SER A 61 -2.04 -14.79 13.96
C SER A 61 -2.35 -13.58 13.07
N ALA A 62 -3.02 -12.56 13.60
CA ALA A 62 -3.28 -11.31 12.89
C ALA A 62 -1.98 -10.53 12.64
N GLY A 63 -1.04 -10.56 13.59
CA GLY A 63 0.27 -9.91 13.46
C GLY A 63 1.08 -10.40 12.26
N ILE A 64 1.15 -11.72 12.05
CA ILE A 64 1.88 -12.31 10.92
C ILE A 64 1.36 -11.78 9.58
N ALA A 65 0.04 -11.61 9.44
CA ALA A 65 -0.56 -11.10 8.22
C ALA A 65 -0.13 -9.66 7.91
N PHE A 66 -0.17 -8.77 8.92
CA PHE A 66 0.28 -7.38 8.77
C PHE A 66 1.75 -7.30 8.35
N TRP A 67 2.63 -8.07 9.02
CA TRP A 67 4.06 -8.11 8.69
C TRP A 67 4.33 -8.70 7.30
N ALA A 68 3.56 -9.71 6.88
CA ALA A 68 3.64 -10.25 5.53
C ALA A 68 3.21 -9.22 4.46
N HIS A 69 2.28 -8.32 4.77
CA HIS A 69 1.90 -7.22 3.88
C HIS A 69 3.01 -6.16 3.79
N ILE A 70 3.55 -5.73 4.92
CA ILE A 70 4.64 -4.74 4.97
C ILE A 70 5.85 -5.25 4.18
N GLY A 71 6.30 -6.49 4.48
CA GLY A 71 7.45 -7.09 3.81
C GLY A 71 7.23 -7.28 2.32
N GLY A 72 6.04 -7.76 1.92
CA GLY A 72 5.67 -7.88 0.51
C GLY A 72 5.75 -6.55 -0.22
N PHE A 73 5.09 -5.52 0.30
CA PHE A 73 5.07 -4.17 -0.28
C PHE A 73 6.48 -3.59 -0.42
N ALA A 74 7.29 -3.65 0.63
CA ALA A 74 8.66 -3.12 0.62
C ALA A 74 9.53 -3.83 -0.42
N VAL A 75 9.47 -5.16 -0.52
CA VAL A 75 10.24 -5.93 -1.51
C VAL A 75 9.80 -5.60 -2.94
N GLY A 76 8.49 -5.53 -3.20
CA GLY A 76 7.97 -5.20 -4.53
C GLY A 76 8.35 -3.78 -4.97
N ALA A 77 8.19 -2.79 -4.08
CA ALA A 77 8.63 -1.42 -4.32
C ALA A 77 10.14 -1.35 -4.54
N GLY A 78 10.93 -1.98 -3.68
CA GLY A 78 12.38 -2.03 -3.78
C GLY A 78 12.86 -2.65 -5.11
N TYR A 79 12.26 -3.77 -5.52
CA TYR A 79 12.58 -4.41 -6.79
C TYR A 79 12.34 -3.47 -7.99
N ILE A 80 11.17 -2.81 -8.04
CA ILE A 80 10.86 -1.85 -9.10
C ILE A 80 11.79 -0.65 -9.05
N PHE A 81 12.09 -0.13 -7.88
CA PHE A 81 12.98 1.01 -7.74
C PHE A 81 14.38 0.69 -8.29
N ILE A 82 14.93 -0.48 -7.97
CA ILE A 82 16.24 -0.94 -8.44
C ILE A 82 16.21 -1.18 -9.96
N ARG A 83 15.19 -1.84 -10.49
CA ARG A 83 15.13 -2.23 -11.92
C ARG A 83 14.66 -1.12 -12.86
N TYR A 84 13.80 -0.23 -12.38
CA TYR A 84 13.08 0.77 -13.19
C TYR A 84 13.14 2.19 -12.62
N GLY A 85 14.15 2.52 -11.81
CA GLY A 85 14.27 3.81 -11.13
C GLY A 85 14.15 5.05 -12.04
N GLY A 86 14.63 4.97 -13.28
CA GLY A 86 14.46 6.06 -14.26
C GLY A 86 12.99 6.25 -14.69
N THR A 87 12.22 5.18 -14.81
CA THR A 87 10.77 5.22 -15.07
C THR A 87 10.02 5.75 -13.85
N VAL A 88 10.38 5.29 -12.65
CA VAL A 88 9.80 5.79 -11.38
C VAL A 88 9.97 7.30 -11.27
N ARG A 89 11.19 7.83 -11.44
CA ARG A 89 11.43 9.29 -11.36
C ARG A 89 10.56 10.10 -12.32
N ARG A 90 10.43 9.65 -13.57
CA ARG A 90 9.56 10.30 -14.57
C ARG A 90 8.10 10.26 -14.18
N ASN A 91 7.63 9.13 -13.63
CA ASN A 91 6.24 8.97 -13.25
C ASN A 91 5.84 9.87 -12.08
N PHE A 92 6.78 10.25 -11.22
CA PHE A 92 6.55 11.21 -10.14
C PHE A 92 6.69 12.67 -10.58
N ALA A 93 7.59 12.96 -11.54
CA ALA A 93 7.87 14.32 -12.05
C ALA A 93 6.83 14.89 -13.04
N ARG A 94 5.98 14.04 -13.62
CA ARG A 94 4.79 14.47 -14.39
C ARG A 94 3.71 15.05 -13.47
#